data_AF-A0A848N9R3-F1
#
_entry.id   AF-A0A848N9R3-F1
#
_cell.length_a   1.000
_cell.length_b   1.000
_cell.length_c   1.000
_cell.angle_alpha   90.00
_cell.angle_beta   90.00
_cell.angle_gamma   90.00
#
_symmetry.space_group_name_H-M   'P 1'
#
loop_
_entity.id
_entity.type
_entity.pdbx_description
1 polymer ?
#
loop_
_entity_poly.entity_id
_entity_poly.type
_entity_poly.pdbx_seq_one_letter_code
_entity_poly.pdbx_strand_id
1 'polypeptide(L)' 'MKKLFVIGAVAIGTIASAFPFRTSCGMVFQISNDYAASVTRATLTHTLKQLNYSACGTVPSAITFYTS' A
#
# COMPACT_ATOMS: atom_id res chain seq x y z
N MET A 1 25.80 13.36 -4.87
CA MET A 1 24.72 13.11 -5.87
C MET A 1 24.49 11.61 -5.94
N LYS A 2 23.36 11.10 -5.41
CA LYS A 2 23.05 9.66 -5.39
C LYS A 2 22.17 9.33 -6.58
N LYS A 3 22.67 8.47 -7.47
CA LYS A 3 22.06 8.12 -8.76
C LYS A 3 20.91 7.14 -8.52
N LEU A 4 19.70 7.51 -8.93
CA LEU A 4 18.51 6.65 -8.85
C LEU A 4 18.43 5.79 -10.12
N PHE A 5 18.80 4.51 -10.00
CA PHE A 5 18.53 3.52 -11.03
C PHE A 5 17.08 3.05 -10.87
N VAL A 6 16.21 3.47 -11.79
CA VAL A 6 14.87 2.92 -11.93
C VAL A 6 14.97 1.71 -12.86
N ILE A 7 15.08 0.52 -12.29
CA ILE A 7 14.96 -0.74 -13.04
C ILE A 7 13.47 -1.00 -13.22
N GLY A 8 12.99 -0.91 -14.45
CA GLY A 8 11.64 -1.28 -14.82
C GLY A 8 11.44 -2.77 -14.60
N ALA A 9 10.59 -3.13 -13.65
CA ALA A 9 10.08 -4.48 -13.48
C ALA A 9 8.76 -4.59 -14.25
N VAL A 10 8.82 -5.14 -15.46
CA VAL A 10 7.65 -5.69 -16.15
C VAL A 10 7.33 -7.03 -15.49
N ALA A 11 6.25 -7.07 -14.70
CA ALA A 11 5.76 -8.31 -14.13
C ALA A 11 4.62 -8.85 -15.01
N ILE A 12 4.96 -9.79 -15.90
CA ILE A 12 4.00 -10.68 -16.53
C ILE A 12 3.75 -11.80 -15.52
N GLY A 13 2.67 -11.70 -14.76
CA GLY A 13 2.31 -12.70 -13.75
C GLY A 13 0.84 -12.55 -13.42
N THR A 14 0.09 -13.65 -13.53
CA THR A 14 -1.30 -13.89 -13.12
C THR A 14 -1.95 -12.75 -12.34
N ILE A 15 -3.06 -12.21 -12.84
CA ILE A 15 -3.79 -11.01 -12.35
C ILE A 15 -4.37 -11.23 -10.93
N ALA A 16 -3.53 -11.47 -9.92
CA ALA A 16 -3.88 -11.24 -8.55
C ALA A 16 -4.03 -9.73 -8.42
N SER A 17 -5.27 -9.25 -8.49
CA SER A 17 -5.54 -7.82 -8.52
C SER A 17 -5.18 -7.25 -7.14
N ALA A 18 -4.31 -6.26 -7.11
CA ALA A 18 -3.85 -5.60 -5.90
C ALA A 18 -3.70 -4.10 -6.16
N PHE A 19 -3.78 -3.28 -5.11
CA PHE A 19 -3.50 -1.84 -5.20
C PHE A 19 -2.29 -1.46 -4.34
N PRO A 20 -1.50 -0.46 -4.79
CA PRO A 20 -0.37 0.03 -4.01
C PRO A 20 -0.85 0.90 -2.84
N PHE A 21 -0.33 0.63 -1.64
CA PHE A 21 -0.42 1.49 -0.48
C PHE A 21 0.94 2.11 -0.17
N ARG A 22 1.03 3.45 -0.19
CA ARG A 22 2.25 4.19 0.11
C ARG A 22 2.26 4.65 1.57
N THR A 23 3.31 4.29 2.30
CA THR A 23 3.49 4.69 3.70
C THR A 23 4.10 6.09 3.83
N SER A 24 4.02 6.67 5.02
CA SER A 24 4.58 7.99 5.34
C SER A 24 6.09 8.08 5.14
N CYS A 25 6.81 6.96 5.32
CA CYS A 25 8.26 6.87 5.08
C CYS A 25 8.62 6.48 3.64
N GLY A 26 7.64 6.40 2.73
CA GLY A 26 7.87 6.20 1.30
C GLY A 26 7.98 4.74 0.84
N MET A 27 7.70 3.78 1.71
CA MET A 27 7.60 2.37 1.31
C MET A 27 6.26 2.10 0.63
N VAL A 28 6.21 1.09 -0.24
CA VAL A 28 5.00 0.71 -0.97
C VAL A 28 4.69 -0.76 -0.71
N PHE A 29 3.48 -1.02 -0.24
CA PHE A 29 2.95 -2.37 -0.05
C PHE A 29 1.88 -2.66 -1.10
N GLN A 30 1.84 -3.89 -1.61
CA GLN A 30 0.75 -4.36 -2.48
C GLN A 30 -0.35 -4.96 -1.61
N ILE A 31 -1.54 -4.36 -1.66
CA ILE A 31 -2.70 -4.81 -0.88
C ILE A 31 -3.61 -5.62 -1.80
N SER A 32 -3.90 -6.87 -1.44
CA SER A 32 -4.79 -7.74 -2.20
C SER A 32 -6.20 -7.15 -2.31
N ASN A 33 -6.77 -7.19 -3.52
CA ASN A 33 -8.16 -6.79 -3.74
C ASN A 33 -9.14 -7.76 -3.07
N ASP A 34 -8.83 -9.05 -2.99
CA ASP A 34 -9.68 -10.04 -2.29
C ASP A 34 -9.78 -9.72 -0.80
N TYR A 35 -8.66 -9.36 -0.18
CA TYR A 35 -8.67 -8.89 1.21
C TYR A 35 -9.48 -7.60 1.35
N ALA A 36 -9.22 -6.60 0.50
CA ALA A 36 -9.92 -5.32 0.59
C ALA A 36 -11.43 -5.43 0.32
N ALA A 37 -11.85 -6.38 -0.52
CA ALA A 37 -13.26 -6.66 -0.82
C ALA A 37 -13.96 -7.46 0.29
N SER A 38 -13.22 -8.27 1.07
CA SER A 38 -13.77 -9.10 2.14
C SER A 38 -13.93 -8.38 3.48
N VAL A 39 -13.41 -7.14 3.61
CA VAL A 39 -13.48 -6.37 4.85
C VAL A 39 -14.18 -5.02 4.67
N THR A 40 -14.68 -4.45 5.77
CA THR A 40 -15.24 -3.10 5.75
C THR A 40 -14.15 -2.05 5.50
N ARG A 41 -14.55 -0.86 5.01
CA ARG A 41 -13.61 0.25 4.82
C ARG A 41 -12.96 0.71 6.13
N ALA A 42 -13.65 0.60 7.27
CA ALA A 42 -13.10 0.91 8.58
C ALA A 42 -11.99 -0.10 8.97
N THR A 43 -12.25 -1.39 8.76
CA THR A 43 -11.27 -2.46 8.99
C THR A 43 -10.05 -2.28 8.09
N LEU A 44 -10.26 -2.05 6.79
CA LEU A 44 -9.17 -1.80 5.85
C LEU A 44 -8.33 -0.58 6.28
N THR A 45 -8.99 0.52 6.65
CA THR A 45 -8.31 1.73 7.14
C THR A 45 -7.47 1.44 8.39
N HIS A 46 -8.00 0.67 9.34
CA HIS A 46 -7.26 0.26 10.53
C HIS A 46 -6.02 -0.56 10.16
N THR A 47 -6.17 -1.56 9.28
CA THR A 47 -5.05 -2.38 8.80
C THR A 47 -3.97 -1.54 8.14
N LEU A 48 -4.33 -0.59 7.27
CA LEU A 48 -3.36 0.28 6.59
C LEU A 48 -2.64 1.23 7.57
N LYS A 49 -3.34 1.71 8.61
CA LYS A 49 -2.72 2.49 9.70
C LYS A 49 -1.70 1.66 10.49
N GLN A 50 -2.04 0.42 10.84
CA GLN A 50 -1.13 -0.48 11.54
C GLN A 50 0.08 -0.86 10.68
N LEU A 51 -0.14 -1.08 9.38
CA LEU A 51 0.95 -1.35 8.44
C LEU A 51 1.90 -0.15 8.35
N ASN A 52 1.38 1.07 8.30
CA ASN A 52 2.21 2.29 8.36
C ASN A 52 2.98 2.39 9.67
N TYR A 53 2.36 2.08 10.81
CA TYR A 53 3.02 2.11 12.10
C TYR A 53 4.15 1.08 12.19
N SER A 54 3.90 -0.16 11.74
CA SER A 54 4.91 -1.21 11.69
C SER A 54 6.08 -0.83 10.77
N ALA A 55 5.78 -0.19 9.63
CA ALA A 55 6.77 0.23 8.65
C ALA A 55 7.57 1.47 9.05
N CYS A 56 6.92 2.46 9.66
CA CYS A 56 7.43 3.83 9.79
C CYS A 56 7.34 4.39 11.22
N GLY A 57 6.93 3.59 12.21
CA GLY A 57 6.83 4.00 13.61
C GLY A 57 5.76 5.05 13.92
N THR A 58 4.86 5.33 12.97
CA THR A 58 3.86 6.41 13.09
C THR A 58 2.48 5.94 12.67
N VAL A 59 1.45 6.31 13.43
CA VAL A 59 0.05 6.05 13.07
C VAL A 59 -0.50 7.30 12.37
N PRO A 60 -0.87 7.24 11.09
CA PRO A 60 -1.38 8.41 10.40
C PRO A 60 -2.80 8.73 10.88
N SER A 61 -3.13 10.03 10.92
CA SER A 61 -4.46 10.52 11.33
C SER A 61 -5.55 10.04 10.37
N ALA A 62 -5.26 9.93 9.08
CA ALA A 62 -6.16 9.47 8.04
C ALA A 62 -5.47 8.60 6.98
N ILE A 63 -6.26 7.81 6.26
CA ILE A 63 -5.84 7.09 5.05
C ILE A 63 -6.63 7.68 3.88
N THR A 64 -5.93 8.08 2.82
CA THR A 64 -6.54 8.61 1.61
C THR A 64 -6.67 7.50 0.58
N PHE A 65 -7.89 7.26 0.11
CA PHE A 65 -8.18 6.35 -1.00
C PHE A 65 -8.36 7.17 -2.27
N TYR A 66 -7.53 6.92 -3.28
CA TYR A 66 -7.65 7.54 -4.60
C TYR A 66 -8.50 6.64 -5.50
N THR A 67 -9.47 7.23 -6.19
CA THR A 67 -10.20 6.58 -7.28
C THR A 67 -9.68 7.13 -8.59
N SER A 68 -9.46 6.23 -9.56
CA SER A 68 -9.19 6.59 -10.96
C SER A 68 -10.41 7.21 -11.62
#